data_AF-A0A818YSA6-F1
#
_entry.id   AF-A0A818YSA6-F1
#
_cell.length_a   1.000
_cell.length_b   1.000
_cell.length_c   1.000
_cell.angle_alpha   90.00
_cell.angle_beta   90.00
_cell.angle_gamma   90.00
#
_symmetry.space_group_name_H-M   'P 1'
#
loop_
_entity.id
_entity.type
_entity.pdbx_description
1 polymer ?
#
loop_
_entity_poly.entity_id
_entity_poly.type
_entity_poly.pdbx_seq_one_letter_code
_entity_poly.pdbx_strand_id
1 'polypeptide(L)'
;MRNNEILDYNKKKEDMKKQGHKINDLAVVCPIVPLTEAIDRWTELEMADDFQVKRNQSKITIRRTHRVFIFLNYLLIQFKKKYIGV
;
A
#
# COMPACT_ATOMS: atom_id res chain seq x y z
N MET A 1 8.02 14.01 -1.82
CA MET A 1 7.94 14.53 -0.43
C MET A 1 8.90 13.73 0.41
N ARG A 2 9.68 14.39 1.27
CA ARG A 2 10.67 13.70 2.10
C ARG A 2 9.93 13.11 3.30
N ASN A 3 10.15 11.84 3.65
CA ASN A 3 9.53 11.17 4.80
C ASN A 3 9.53 12.00 6.09
N ASN A 4 10.52 12.89 6.24
CA ASN A 4 10.64 13.86 7.32
C ASN A 4 9.41 14.78 7.48
N GLU A 5 8.79 15.24 6.38
CA GLU A 5 7.63 16.15 6.43
C GLU A 5 6.40 15.47 7.04
N ILE A 6 6.24 14.16 6.78
CA ILE A 6 5.14 13.35 7.30
C ILE A 6 5.38 13.02 8.78
N LEU A 7 6.63 12.71 9.15
CA LEU A 7 7.01 12.48 10.54
C LEU A 7 6.79 13.74 11.38
N ASP A 8 7.16 14.91 10.86
CA ASP A 8 6.96 16.20 11.51
C ASP A 8 5.47 16.54 11.64
N TYR A 9 4.67 16.28 10.61
CA TYR A 9 3.21 16.44 10.67
C TYR A 9 2.57 15.52 11.71
N ASN A 10 2.96 14.24 11.73
CA ASN A 10 2.45 13.27 12.71
C ASN A 10 2.83 13.66 14.14
N LYS A 11 4.05 14.14 14.36
CA LYS A 11 4.50 14.64 15.67
C LYS A 11 3.68 15.86 16.12
N LYS A 12 3.51 16.86 15.25
CA LYS A 12 2.67 18.05 15.54
C LYS A 12 1.22 17.68 15.85
N LYS A 13 0.66 16.72 15.11
CA LYS A 13 -0.69 16.20 15.34
C LYS A 13 -0.82 15.55 16.72
N GLU A 14 0.16 14.76 17.14
CA GLU A 14 0.17 14.13 18.47
C GLU A 14 0.38 15.15 19.59
N ASP A 15 1.24 16.14 19.40
CA ASP A 15 1.46 17.20 20.40
C ASP A 15 0.21 18.08 20.59
N MET A 16 -0.50 18.42 19.51
CA MET A 16 -1.77 19.17 19.57
C MET A 16 -2.91 18.38 20.22
N LYS A 17 -2.96 17.06 19.99
CA LYS A 17 -3.89 16.17 20.71
C LYS A 17 -3.62 16.18 22.22
N LYS A 18 -2.35 16.09 22.64
CA LYS A 18 -1.96 16.14 24.06
C LYS A 18 -2.31 17.47 24.72
N GLN A 19 -2.27 18.56 23.95
CA GLN A 19 -2.64 19.90 24.39
C GLN A 19 -4.15 20.18 24.34
N GLY A 20 -4.98 19.23 23.88
CA GLY A 20 -6.44 19.38 23.82
C GLY A 20 -6.95 20.27 22.69
N HIS A 21 -6.11 20.64 21.73
CA HIS A 21 -6.49 21.47 20.59
C HIS A 21 -7.15 20.64 19.47
N LYS A 22 -8.12 21.24 18.76
CA LYS A 22 -8.78 20.60 17.61
C LYS A 22 -7.81 20.58 16.41
N ILE A 23 -7.69 19.41 15.79
CA ILE A 23 -6.74 19.12 14.70
C ILE A 23 -7.14 19.78 13.36
N ASN A 24 -8.35 20.34 13.27
CA ASN A 24 -8.92 20.86 12.02
C ASN A 24 -8.18 22.06 11.41
N ASP A 25 -7.28 22.70 12.16
CA ASP A 25 -6.57 23.90 11.71
C ASP A 25 -5.20 23.61 11.07
N LEU A 26 -4.79 22.34 10.99
CA LEU A 26 -3.54 21.93 10.34
C LEU A 26 -3.76 21.61 8.86
N ALA A 27 -2.92 22.18 7.99
CA ALA A 27 -2.83 21.75 6.60
C ALA A 27 -2.46 20.26 6.54
N VAL A 28 -3.33 19.44 5.95
CA VAL A 28 -3.15 18.00 5.88
C VAL A 28 -1.95 17.68 4.99
N VAL A 29 -0.96 16.99 5.54
CA VAL A 29 0.17 16.44 4.79
C VAL A 29 -0.12 14.98 4.45
N CYS A 30 -0.06 14.64 3.16
CA CYS A 30 -0.28 13.29 2.65
C CYS A 30 1.02 12.74 2.03
N PRO A 31 1.30 11.43 2.16
CA PRO A 31 2.39 10.81 1.41
C PRO A 31 2.15 10.93 -0.10
N ILE A 32 3.16 11.44 -0.80
CA ILE A 32 3.23 11.35 -2.26
C ILE A 32 3.89 10.02 -2.60
N VAL A 33 3.07 9.07 -3.07
CA VAL A 33 3.55 7.80 -3.60
C VAL A 33 3.53 7.89 -5.12
N PRO A 34 4.69 7.75 -5.81
CA PRO A 34 4.75 7.70 -7.26
C PRO A 34 3.90 6.55 -7.81
N LEU A 35 3.15 6.81 -8.89
CA LEU A 35 2.36 5.78 -9.56
C LEU A 35 3.24 4.62 -10.06
N THR A 36 4.46 4.93 -10.51
CA THR A 36 5.45 3.93 -10.96
C THR A 36 5.80 2.96 -9.84
N GLU A 37 6.08 3.47 -8.64
CA GLU A 37 6.38 2.63 -7.47
C GLU A 37 5.21 1.71 -7.10
N ALA A 38 3.97 2.22 -7.24
CA ALA A 38 2.78 1.41 -7.02
C ALA A 38 2.59 0.31 -8.09
N ILE A 39 2.96 0.58 -9.35
CA ILE A 39 2.94 -0.40 -10.44
C ILE A 39 4.05 -1.44 -10.24
N ASP A 40 5.26 -1.00 -9.89
CA ASP A 40 6.40 -1.89 -9.62
C ASP A 40 6.02 -2.87 -8.51
N ARG A 41 5.51 -2.36 -7.39
CA ARG A 41 5.00 -3.16 -6.27
C ARG A 41 3.88 -4.12 -6.68
N TRP A 42 3.02 -3.73 -7.62
CA TRP A 42 1.98 -4.61 -8.14
C TRP A 42 2.53 -5.76 -8.98
N THR A 43 3.69 -5.58 -9.63
CA THR A 43 4.36 -6.62 -10.43
C THR A 43 5.37 -7.48 -9.65
N GLU A 44 5.71 -7.08 -8.41
CA GLU A 44 6.67 -7.77 -7.56
C GLU A 44 6.34 -9.26 -7.37
N LEU A 45 7.39 -10.04 -7.10
CA LEU A 45 7.25 -11.46 -6.81
C LEU A 45 6.77 -11.64 -5.37
N GLU A 46 5.56 -12.17 -5.21
CA GLU A 46 4.97 -12.49 -3.90
C GLU A 46 5.15 -13.98 -3.59
N MET A 47 5.58 -14.27 -2.37
CA MET A 47 5.59 -15.63 -1.83
C MET A 47 4.22 -15.90 -1.20
N ALA A 48 3.56 -16.97 -1.62
CA ALA A 48 2.30 -17.42 -1.01
C ALA A 48 2.51 -18.80 -0.39
N ASP A 49 2.41 -18.85 0.94
CA ASP A 49 2.46 -20.08 1.71
C ASP A 49 1.11 -20.81 1.69
N ASP A 50 1.11 -22.08 2.09
CA ASP A 50 -0.09 -22.91 2.20
C ASP A 50 -0.90 -23.07 0.91
N PHE A 51 -0.27 -22.94 -0.25
CA PHE A 51 -0.94 -23.18 -1.52
C PHE A 51 -1.23 -24.68 -1.69
N GLN A 52 -2.51 -25.04 -1.76
CA GLN A 52 -2.94 -26.42 -1.90
C GLN A 52 -2.87 -26.86 -3.36
N VAL A 53 -1.97 -27.80 -3.66
CA VAL A 53 -1.89 -28.39 -4.99
C VAL A 53 -2.97 -29.46 -5.14
N LYS A 54 -3.91 -29.24 -6.08
CA LYS A 54 -5.05 -30.16 -6.33
C LYS A 54 -4.64 -31.62 -6.53
N ARG A 55 -3.43 -31.87 -7.03
CA ARG A 55 -2.96 -33.21 -7.42
C ARG A 55 -2.54 -34.09 -6.24
N ASN A 56 -1.94 -33.52 -5.20
CA ASN A 56 -1.31 -34.30 -4.12
C ASN A 56 -1.79 -33.91 -2.72
N GLN A 57 -2.75 -32.98 -2.60
CA GLN A 57 -3.24 -32.40 -1.33
C GLN A 57 -2.13 -31.82 -0.42
N SER A 58 -0.90 -31.71 -0.91
CA SER A 58 0.20 -31.10 -0.20
C SER A 58 0.08 -29.58 -0.24
N LYS A 59 0.45 -28.97 0.88
CA LYS A 59 0.65 -27.53 0.99
C LYS A 59 2.10 -27.22 0.59
N ILE A 60 2.27 -26.23 -0.28
CA ILE A 60 3.58 -25.76 -0.69
C ILE A 60 3.61 -24.24 -0.71
N THR A 61 4.81 -23.69 -0.62
CA THR A 61 5.05 -22.27 -0.90
C THR A 61 5.21 -22.08 -2.40
N ILE A 62 4.46 -21.14 -2.97
CA ILE A 62 4.56 -20.78 -4.39
C ILE A 62 5.07 -19.35 -4.55
N ARG A 63 5.57 -19.09 -5.75
CA ARG A 63 5.96 -17.75 -6.21
C ARG A 63 4.91 -17.24 -7.19
N ARG A 64 4.30 -16.10 -6.89
CA ARG A 64 3.28 -15.44 -7.71
C ARG A 64 3.79 -14.09 -8.20
N THR A 65 3.47 -13.74 -9.42
CA THR A 65 3.70 -12.41 -10.00
C THR A 65 2.53 -12.06 -10.91
N HIS A 66 2.29 -10.78 -11.11
CA HIS A 66 1.23 -10.28 -11.98
C HIS A 66 1.82 -9.65 -13.23
N ARG A 67 1.21 -9.93 -14.37
CA ARG A 67 1.62 -9.40 -15.68
C ARG A 67 0.39 -9.02 -16.49
N VAL A 68 0.51 -7.97 -17.28
CA VAL A 68 -0.47 -7.62 -18.30
C VAL A 68 -0.06 -8.32 -19.59
N PHE A 69 -0.85 -9.30 -20.03
CA PHE A 69 -0.56 -10.04 -21.27
C PHE A 69 -1.23 -9.42 -22.50
N ILE A 70 -2.30 -8.63 -22.30
CA ILE A 70 -3.08 -8.00 -23.37
C ILE A 70 -3.42 -6.58 -22.92
N PHE A 71 -3.22 -5.61 -23.81
CA PHE A 71 -3.67 -4.24 -23.60
C PHE A 71 -5.06 -4.05 -24.22
N LEU A 72 -6.02 -3.70 -23.37
CA LEU A 72 -7.39 -3.41 -23.78
C LEU A 72 -7.51 -1.94 -24.21
N ASN A 73 -8.55 -1.61 -24.98
CA ASN A 73 -8.85 -0.23 -25.41
C ASN A 73 -9.07 0.73 -24.23
N TYR A 74 -9.50 0.20 -23.08
CA TYR A 74 -9.68 0.94 -21.84
C TYR A 74 -9.10 0.15 -20.67
N LEU A 75 -8.29 0.80 -19.84
CA LEU A 75 -7.70 0.23 -18.63
C LEU A 75 -8.33 0.88 -17.39
N LEU A 76 -8.99 0.07 -16.57
CA LEU A 76 -9.53 0.51 -15.28
C LEU A 76 -8.50 0.25 -14.18
N ILE A 77 -8.16 1.28 -13.42
CA ILE A 77 -7.21 1.19 -12.29
C ILE A 77 -7.93 1.55 -10.99
N GLN A 78 -7.91 0.64 -10.02
CA GLN A 78 -8.46 0.87 -8.68
C GLN A 78 -7.33 1.06 -7.66
N PHE A 79 -7.27 2.24 -7.03
CA PHE A 79 -6.31 2.52 -5.96
C PHE A 79 -6.76 1.90 -4.63
N LYS A 80 -6.00 0.92 -4.13
CA LYS A 80 -6.20 0.33 -2.80
C LYS A 80 -5.56 1.19 -1.71
N LYS A 81 -6.21 2.31 -1.36
CA LYS A 81 -5.71 3.29 -0.36
C LYS A 81 -5.94 2.90 1.11
N LYS A 82 -6.56 1.74 1.38
CA LYS A 82 -6.84 1.27 2.74
C LYS A 82 -5.75 0.32 3.20
N TYR A 83 -5.13 0.62 4.33
CA TYR A 83 -4.29 -0.30 5.07
C TYR A 83 -5.10 -0.83 6.26
N ILE A 84 -5.32 -2.14 6.32
CA ILE A 84 -5.83 -2.81 7.51
C ILE A 84 -4.58 -3.43 8.14
N GLY A 85 -4.03 -2.78 9.17
CA GLY A 85 -2.96 -3.36 9.96
C GLY A 85 -3.52 -4.53 10.77
N VAL A 86 -2.86 -5.69 10.69
CA VAL A 86 -2.97 -6.76 11.67
C VAL A 86 -2.03 -6.45 12.82
#